data_AF-A0A935MSL8-F1
#
_entry.id   AF-A0A935MSL8-F1
#
_cell.length_a   1.000
_cell.length_b   1.000
_cell.length_c   1.000
_cell.angle_alpha   90.00
_cell.angle_beta   90.00
_cell.angle_gamma   90.00
#
_symmetry.space_group_name_H-M   'P 1'
#
loop_
_entity.id
_entity.type
_entity.pdbx_description
1 polymer ?
#
loop_
_entity_poly.entity_id
_entity_poly.type
_entity_poly.pdbx_seq_one_letter_code
_entity_poly.pdbx_strand_id
1 'polypeptide(L)'
;MSEVKTKDRLPRSASHKQIKVGKWNESLKTSDVNQIWIELHRIVSSHPLVRASKRAGFLVEEGKHNAYTDLTQELFVALLSKDRFQHYIDTEMSDPEIEAEISQIELTNMLTAELRKRYPESYRLARRISTLIQTSDIFKRFDNVDNPEAHRRLADRLYGLSDWKLQKSRRDVQEMDVRVKAVSFQSRDTRMVGCTGDAQIVISNPELEKLIVRVLKAIDSPVDVRSLRSFVMSRLPIMDIHLVPVGSGGNEDDDDRMPFEFTDTRETPEEDLLRNEAETAAAGFVDNFLVTLNKSVRGKAKQYDRMINVLWHCYLISDSGTQLEVAEMFGVSDSLVSDYRKRIEANLQQLSFNGVNEARQFEKALKHKVRDLITMEKEEVAA
;
A
#
# COMPACT_ATOMS: atom_id res chain seq x y z
N MET A 1 -52.36 -6.33 39.18
CA MET A 1 -51.00 -5.75 39.12
C MET A 1 -50.03 -6.85 39.51
N SER A 2 -49.06 -7.35 38.76
CA SER A 2 -48.62 -7.13 37.38
C SER A 2 -47.71 -8.32 37.05
N GLU A 3 -48.13 -9.23 36.16
CA GLU A 3 -47.27 -10.32 35.67
C GLU A 3 -46.44 -9.79 34.50
N VAL A 4 -45.15 -9.52 34.75
CA VAL A 4 -44.21 -9.07 33.73
C VAL A 4 -43.64 -10.31 33.03
N LYS A 5 -44.12 -10.56 31.81
CA LYS A 5 -43.54 -11.50 30.85
C LYS A 5 -42.17 -10.99 30.38
N THR A 6 -41.09 -11.54 30.92
CA THR A 6 -39.74 -11.38 30.37
C THR A 6 -39.59 -12.25 29.13
N LYS A 7 -39.75 -11.64 27.95
CA LYS A 7 -39.38 -12.27 26.67
C LYS A 7 -37.86 -12.40 26.59
N ASP A 8 -37.37 -13.63 26.55
CA ASP A 8 -36.02 -13.96 26.11
C ASP A 8 -35.75 -13.34 24.74
N ARG A 9 -34.80 -12.39 24.70
CA ARG A 9 -34.25 -11.87 23.46
C ARG A 9 -33.16 -12.83 22.99
N LEU A 10 -33.56 -13.80 22.19
CA LEU A 10 -32.64 -14.55 21.34
C LEU A 10 -31.87 -13.57 20.43
N PRO A 11 -30.56 -13.77 20.21
CA PRO A 11 -29.77 -12.92 19.34
C PRO A 11 -30.33 -13.00 17.91
N ARG A 12 -30.66 -11.83 17.34
CA ARG A 12 -31.07 -11.69 15.95
C ARG A 12 -30.00 -12.34 15.07
N SER A 13 -30.37 -13.42 14.38
CA SER A 13 -29.58 -13.98 13.29
C SER A 13 -29.30 -12.86 12.30
N ALA A 14 -28.02 -12.65 11.99
CA ALA A 14 -27.61 -11.75 10.93
C ALA A 14 -28.33 -12.20 9.66
N SER A 15 -29.27 -11.39 9.18
CA SER A 15 -29.92 -11.64 7.91
C SER A 15 -28.83 -11.64 6.85
N HIS A 16 -28.51 -12.83 6.33
CA HIS A 16 -27.89 -12.97 5.03
C HIS A 16 -28.83 -12.28 4.05
N LYS A 17 -28.55 -11.00 3.72
CA LYS A 17 -29.12 -10.38 2.54
C LYS A 17 -28.75 -11.31 1.39
N GLN A 18 -29.74 -12.01 0.84
CA GLN A 18 -29.55 -12.77 -0.39
C GLN A 18 -28.99 -11.79 -1.41
N ILE A 19 -27.72 -11.99 -1.77
CA ILE A 19 -27.09 -11.23 -2.84
C ILE A 19 -27.88 -11.59 -4.08
N LYS A 20 -28.52 -10.59 -4.69
CA LYS A 20 -29.31 -10.77 -5.91
C LYS A 20 -28.36 -11.28 -6.99
N VAL A 21 -28.48 -12.55 -7.37
CA VAL A 21 -27.65 -13.17 -8.40
C VAL A 21 -28.15 -12.70 -9.77
N GLY A 22 -27.22 -12.33 -10.65
CA GLY A 22 -27.51 -11.88 -12.00
C GLY A 22 -28.00 -13.03 -12.89
N LYS A 23 -28.80 -12.73 -13.91
CA LYS A 23 -29.24 -13.72 -14.90
C LYS A 23 -28.19 -13.95 -15.99
N TRP A 24 -27.06 -14.53 -15.61
CA TRP A 24 -25.89 -14.66 -16.47
C TRP A 24 -26.15 -15.54 -17.69
N ASN A 25 -26.71 -16.74 -17.49
CA ASN A 25 -26.97 -17.70 -18.57
C ASN A 25 -27.92 -17.15 -19.65
N GLU A 26 -28.98 -16.45 -19.25
CA GLU A 26 -29.92 -15.83 -20.19
C GLU A 26 -29.18 -14.77 -21.02
N SER A 27 -28.46 -13.87 -20.35
CA SER A 27 -27.76 -12.73 -20.99
C SER A 27 -26.61 -13.18 -21.90
N LEU A 28 -25.87 -14.23 -21.51
CA LEU A 28 -24.76 -14.78 -22.30
C LEU A 28 -25.27 -15.51 -23.54
N LYS A 29 -26.32 -16.33 -23.41
CA LYS A 29 -26.91 -17.07 -24.55
C LYS A 29 -27.58 -16.14 -25.58
N THR A 30 -28.18 -15.04 -25.13
CA THR A 30 -28.76 -14.03 -26.02
C THR A 30 -27.75 -13.00 -26.50
N SER A 31 -26.49 -13.07 -26.03
CA SER A 31 -25.44 -12.07 -26.29
C SER A 31 -25.90 -10.64 -25.96
N ASP A 32 -26.68 -10.47 -24.90
CA ASP A 32 -27.15 -9.15 -24.43
C ASP A 32 -26.02 -8.42 -23.69
N VAL A 33 -25.19 -7.71 -24.46
CA VAL A 33 -24.04 -6.95 -23.96
C VAL A 33 -24.45 -5.92 -22.89
N ASN A 34 -25.66 -5.33 -23.01
CA ASN A 34 -26.12 -4.31 -22.06
C ASN A 34 -26.41 -4.93 -20.69
N GLN A 35 -27.07 -6.10 -20.66
CA GLN A 35 -27.33 -6.81 -19.40
C GLN A 35 -26.04 -7.34 -18.79
N ILE A 36 -25.13 -7.88 -19.60
CA ILE A 36 -23.80 -8.31 -19.14
C ILE A 36 -23.06 -7.15 -18.48
N TRP A 37 -23.04 -5.98 -19.13
CA TRP A 37 -22.41 -4.78 -18.58
C TRP A 37 -23.03 -4.34 -17.25
N ILE A 38 -24.35 -4.30 -17.15
CA ILE A 38 -25.07 -3.91 -15.92
C ILE A 38 -24.72 -4.86 -14.77
N GLU A 39 -24.70 -6.16 -15.02
CA GLU A 39 -24.37 -7.16 -14.01
C GLU A 39 -22.89 -7.12 -13.60
N LEU A 40 -21.97 -6.90 -14.55
CA LEU A 40 -20.55 -6.68 -14.23
C LEU A 40 -20.36 -5.42 -13.38
N HIS A 41 -21.01 -4.31 -13.74
CA HIS A 41 -20.95 -3.07 -12.98
C HIS A 41 -21.51 -3.25 -11.56
N ARG A 42 -22.57 -4.04 -11.39
CA ARG A 42 -23.09 -4.42 -10.06
C ARG A 42 -22.05 -5.20 -9.26
N ILE A 43 -21.39 -6.19 -9.86
CA ILE A 43 -20.34 -6.96 -9.19
C ILE A 43 -19.21 -6.02 -8.76
N VAL A 44 -18.67 -5.21 -9.67
CA VAL A 44 -17.56 -4.29 -9.41
C VAL A 44 -17.89 -3.29 -8.30
N SER A 45 -19.05 -2.62 -8.39
CA SER A 45 -19.47 -1.61 -7.40
C SER A 45 -19.75 -2.17 -6.01
N SER A 46 -20.22 -3.42 -5.92
CA SER A 46 -20.51 -4.09 -4.65
C SER A 46 -19.30 -4.84 -4.07
N HIS A 47 -18.23 -5.05 -4.85
CA HIS A 47 -17.10 -5.85 -4.45
C HIS A 47 -16.34 -5.25 -3.26
N PRO A 48 -16.08 -6.01 -2.18
CA PRO A 48 -15.45 -5.49 -0.96
C PRO A 48 -14.07 -4.86 -1.19
N LEU A 49 -13.24 -5.44 -2.08
CA LEU A 49 -11.91 -4.89 -2.37
C LEU A 49 -12.00 -3.57 -3.13
N VAL A 50 -12.92 -3.44 -4.10
CA VAL A 50 -13.09 -2.19 -4.86
C VAL A 50 -13.55 -1.06 -3.94
N ARG A 51 -14.50 -1.36 -3.04
CA ARG A 51 -14.98 -0.39 -2.05
C ARG A 51 -13.91 0.00 -1.04
N ALA A 52 -13.06 -0.94 -0.63
CA ALA A 52 -11.93 -0.67 0.25
C ALA A 52 -10.89 0.20 -0.46
N SER A 53 -10.55 -0.10 -1.73
CA SER A 53 -9.62 0.68 -2.55
C SER A 53 -10.12 2.10 -2.78
N LYS A 54 -11.42 2.30 -3.05
CA LYS A 54 -12.02 3.64 -3.16
C LYS A 54 -11.90 4.43 -1.86
N ARG A 55 -12.22 3.82 -0.71
CA ARG A 55 -12.12 4.47 0.61
C ARG A 55 -10.69 4.85 0.99
N ALA A 56 -9.72 4.07 0.54
CA ALA A 56 -8.31 4.33 0.79
C ALA A 56 -7.69 5.33 -0.20
N GLY A 57 -8.47 5.87 -1.15
CA GLY A 57 -8.00 6.85 -2.13
C GLY A 57 -7.13 6.26 -3.24
N PHE A 58 -7.07 4.93 -3.38
CA PHE A 58 -6.28 4.26 -4.42
C PHE A 58 -6.93 4.30 -5.81
N LEU A 59 -8.25 4.50 -5.84
CA LEU A 59 -9.00 4.74 -7.07
C LEU A 59 -9.14 6.26 -7.24
N VAL A 60 -8.25 6.84 -8.03
CA VAL A 60 -8.25 8.27 -8.37
C VAL A 60 -9.33 8.50 -9.43
N GLU A 61 -10.28 9.40 -9.16
CA GLU A 61 -11.22 9.88 -10.16
C GLU A 61 -10.53 11.02 -10.94
N GLU A 62 -9.85 10.69 -12.04
CA GLU A 62 -9.33 11.72 -12.96
C GLU A 62 -10.49 12.24 -13.83
N GLY A 63 -11.09 13.37 -13.41
CA GLY A 63 -12.09 14.09 -14.20
C GLY A 63 -13.53 13.57 -14.07
N LYS A 64 -14.24 13.43 -15.20
CA LYS A 64 -15.68 13.07 -15.28
C LYS A 64 -15.96 11.55 -15.26
N HIS A 65 -14.93 10.71 -15.20
CA HIS A 65 -15.08 9.25 -15.28
C HIS A 65 -15.19 8.62 -13.89
N ASN A 66 -16.18 7.74 -13.75
CA ASN A 66 -16.43 7.03 -12.52
C ASN A 66 -15.51 5.80 -12.49
N ALA A 67 -14.60 5.71 -11.52
CA ALA A 67 -13.64 4.60 -11.39
C ALA A 67 -14.30 3.19 -11.40
N TYR A 68 -15.57 3.08 -11.02
CA TYR A 68 -16.33 1.83 -11.14
C TYR A 68 -16.60 1.44 -12.59
N THR A 69 -16.84 2.42 -13.45
CA THR A 69 -17.10 2.23 -14.89
C THR A 69 -15.82 1.78 -15.60
N ASP A 70 -14.68 2.37 -15.28
CA ASP A 70 -13.39 1.98 -15.87
C ASP A 70 -13.00 0.54 -15.47
N LEU A 71 -13.13 0.20 -14.19
CA LEU A 71 -12.93 -1.17 -13.69
C LEU A 71 -13.91 -2.17 -14.32
N THR A 72 -15.14 -1.74 -14.62
CA THR A 72 -16.11 -2.59 -15.31
C THR A 72 -15.68 -2.85 -16.75
N GLN A 73 -15.19 -1.81 -17.43
CA GLN A 73 -14.67 -1.92 -18.79
C GLN A 73 -13.47 -2.85 -18.86
N GLU A 74 -12.49 -2.66 -17.96
CA GLU A 74 -11.32 -3.53 -17.87
C GLU A 74 -11.71 -4.99 -17.59
N LEU A 75 -12.64 -5.23 -16.65
CA LEU A 75 -13.13 -6.56 -16.35
C LEU A 75 -13.82 -7.20 -17.56
N PHE A 76 -14.65 -6.44 -18.27
CA PHE A 76 -15.34 -6.91 -19.48
C PHE A 76 -14.34 -7.31 -20.57
N VAL A 77 -13.35 -6.45 -20.87
CA VAL A 77 -12.29 -6.74 -21.85
C VAL A 77 -11.44 -7.93 -21.42
N ALA A 78 -11.11 -8.06 -20.14
CA ALA A 78 -10.36 -9.18 -19.61
C ALA A 78 -11.12 -10.52 -19.75
N LEU A 79 -12.42 -10.53 -19.44
CA LEU A 79 -13.27 -11.71 -19.62
C LEU A 79 -13.40 -12.09 -21.09
N LEU A 80 -13.56 -11.10 -21.97
CA LEU A 80 -13.67 -11.32 -23.42
C LEU A 80 -12.36 -11.83 -24.03
N SER A 81 -11.22 -11.21 -23.71
CA SER A 81 -9.90 -11.59 -24.24
C SER A 81 -9.45 -12.99 -23.83
N LYS A 82 -9.91 -13.47 -22.66
CA LYS A 82 -9.66 -14.83 -22.16
C LYS A 82 -10.73 -15.84 -22.58
N ASP A 83 -11.69 -15.42 -23.42
CA ASP A 83 -12.83 -16.23 -23.87
C ASP A 83 -13.64 -16.85 -22.72
N ARG A 84 -13.73 -16.14 -21.58
CA ARG A 84 -14.39 -16.63 -20.37
C ARG A 84 -15.89 -16.76 -20.54
N PHE A 85 -16.51 -15.86 -21.29
CA PHE A 85 -17.95 -15.91 -21.55
C PHE A 85 -18.33 -17.19 -22.31
N GLN A 86 -17.54 -17.58 -23.32
CA GLN A 86 -17.76 -18.81 -24.05
C GLN A 86 -17.49 -20.03 -23.16
N HIS A 87 -16.43 -20.00 -22.36
CA HIS A 87 -16.14 -21.04 -21.39
C HIS A 87 -17.31 -21.32 -20.43
N TYR A 88 -17.96 -20.28 -19.91
CA TYR A 88 -19.12 -20.42 -19.02
C TYR A 88 -20.32 -21.10 -19.69
N ILE A 89 -20.51 -20.84 -20.99
CA ILE A 89 -21.55 -21.49 -21.79
C ILE A 89 -21.19 -22.95 -22.03
N ASP A 90 -19.95 -23.22 -22.48
CA ASP A 90 -19.49 -24.56 -22.86
C ASP A 90 -19.42 -25.53 -21.68
N THR A 91 -19.16 -25.02 -20.47
CA THR A 91 -19.12 -25.79 -19.23
C THR A 91 -20.45 -25.84 -18.50
N GLU A 92 -21.51 -25.24 -19.06
CA GLU A 92 -22.86 -25.19 -18.50
C GLU A 92 -22.91 -24.67 -17.05
N MET A 93 -22.08 -23.68 -16.73
CA MET A 93 -22.03 -23.13 -15.38
C MET A 93 -23.34 -22.43 -15.00
N SER A 94 -23.76 -22.62 -13.76
CA SER A 94 -24.94 -21.94 -13.22
C SER A 94 -24.67 -20.46 -12.95
N ASP A 95 -25.72 -19.63 -12.97
CA ASP A 95 -25.62 -18.19 -12.66
C ASP A 95 -24.83 -17.86 -11.37
N PRO A 96 -25.03 -18.56 -10.23
CA PRO A 96 -24.24 -18.31 -9.03
C PRO A 96 -22.77 -18.74 -9.16
N GLU A 97 -22.46 -19.77 -9.96
CA GLU A 97 -21.08 -20.18 -10.21
C GLU A 97 -20.36 -19.16 -11.08
N ILE A 98 -21.01 -18.64 -12.13
CA ILE A 98 -20.49 -17.58 -12.98
C ILE A 98 -20.21 -16.32 -12.14
N GLU A 99 -21.18 -15.90 -11.31
CA GLU A 99 -20.99 -14.74 -10.44
C GLU A 99 -19.87 -14.95 -9.40
N ALA A 100 -19.75 -16.16 -8.85
CA ALA A 100 -18.68 -16.50 -7.93
C ALA A 100 -17.31 -16.49 -8.62
N GLU A 101 -17.19 -17.02 -9.83
CA GLU A 101 -15.94 -17.00 -10.60
C GLU A 101 -15.55 -15.58 -10.99
N ILE A 102 -16.47 -14.80 -11.55
CA ILE A 102 -16.21 -13.41 -11.93
C ILE A 102 -15.79 -12.58 -10.71
N SER A 103 -16.53 -12.68 -9.60
CA SER A 103 -16.29 -11.87 -8.39
C SER A 103 -15.04 -12.32 -7.62
N GLN A 104 -14.93 -13.62 -7.34
CA GLN A 104 -13.89 -14.16 -6.44
C GLN A 104 -12.58 -14.49 -7.15
N ILE A 105 -12.61 -14.76 -8.45
CA ILE A 105 -11.43 -15.16 -9.22
C ILE A 105 -11.03 -14.02 -10.16
N GLU A 106 -11.83 -13.70 -11.18
CA GLU A 106 -11.39 -12.79 -12.25
C GLU A 106 -11.21 -11.34 -11.78
N LEU A 107 -12.22 -10.76 -11.14
CA LEU A 107 -12.14 -9.41 -10.58
C LEU A 107 -11.07 -9.32 -9.48
N THR A 108 -10.97 -10.34 -8.63
CA THR A 108 -9.94 -10.37 -7.58
C THR A 108 -8.54 -10.46 -8.18
N ASN A 109 -8.34 -11.26 -9.22
CA ASN A 109 -7.06 -11.36 -9.92
C ASN A 109 -6.69 -10.05 -10.62
N MET A 110 -7.65 -9.40 -11.29
CA MET A 110 -7.45 -8.10 -11.93
C MET A 110 -7.03 -7.04 -10.91
N LEU A 111 -7.78 -6.90 -9.81
CA LEU A 111 -7.45 -5.95 -8.74
C LEU A 111 -6.10 -6.26 -8.08
N THR A 112 -5.78 -7.54 -7.90
CA THR A 112 -4.49 -7.94 -7.33
C THR A 112 -3.33 -7.70 -8.29
N ALA A 113 -3.55 -7.87 -9.60
CA ALA A 113 -2.56 -7.53 -10.63
C ALA A 113 -2.30 -6.02 -10.66
N GLU A 114 -3.35 -5.20 -10.59
CA GLU A 114 -3.21 -3.75 -10.49
C GLU A 114 -2.51 -3.31 -9.19
N LEU A 115 -2.83 -3.92 -8.06
CA LEU A 115 -2.08 -3.68 -6.82
C LEU A 115 -0.62 -4.11 -6.92
N ARG A 116 -0.30 -5.18 -7.66
CA ARG A 116 1.08 -5.62 -7.90
C ARG A 116 1.83 -4.66 -8.81
N LYS A 117 1.18 -4.07 -9.80
CA LYS A 117 1.78 -3.05 -10.68
C LYS A 117 2.00 -1.73 -9.95
N ARG A 118 1.01 -1.26 -9.19
CA ARG A 118 1.05 0.04 -8.49
C ARG A 118 1.86 0.01 -7.20
N TYR A 119 1.87 -1.12 -6.50
CA TYR A 119 2.56 -1.27 -5.20
C TYR A 119 3.32 -2.61 -5.12
N PRO A 120 4.30 -2.86 -6.02
CA PRO A 120 5.01 -4.13 -6.12
C PRO A 120 5.70 -4.53 -4.81
N GLU A 121 6.32 -3.57 -4.12
CA GLU A 121 7.05 -3.83 -2.88
C GLU A 121 6.13 -4.14 -1.69
N SER A 122 5.03 -3.41 -1.56
CA SER A 122 3.99 -3.70 -0.57
C SER A 122 3.42 -5.09 -0.75
N TYR A 123 3.13 -5.49 -1.99
CA TYR A 123 2.65 -6.83 -2.32
C TYR A 123 3.70 -7.90 -2.02
N ARG A 124 4.96 -7.68 -2.43
CA ARG A 124 6.08 -8.58 -2.19
C ARG A 124 6.29 -8.82 -0.69
N LEU A 125 6.33 -7.76 0.11
CA LEU A 125 6.51 -7.84 1.56
C LEU A 125 5.31 -8.51 2.24
N ALA A 126 4.08 -8.15 1.89
CA ALA A 126 2.87 -8.79 2.42
C ALA A 126 2.88 -10.31 2.20
N ARG A 127 3.34 -10.76 1.03
CA ARG A 127 3.49 -12.19 0.72
C ARG A 127 4.60 -12.84 1.54
N ARG A 128 5.79 -12.22 1.60
CA ARG A 128 6.92 -12.71 2.40
C ARG A 128 6.58 -12.86 3.89
N ILE A 129 5.91 -11.86 4.47
CA ILE A 129 5.42 -11.89 5.86
C ILE A 129 4.53 -13.12 6.07
N SER A 130 3.58 -13.37 5.18
CA SER A 130 2.70 -14.55 5.29
C SER A 130 3.39 -15.88 5.11
N THR A 131 4.39 -15.96 4.23
CA THR A 131 5.20 -17.17 4.10
C THR A 131 5.98 -17.43 5.38
N LEU A 132 6.70 -16.43 5.90
CA LEU A 132 7.50 -16.57 7.13
C LEU A 132 6.68 -17.01 8.33
N ILE A 133 5.50 -16.42 8.54
CA ILE A 133 4.61 -16.77 9.64
C ILE A 133 4.09 -18.21 9.53
N GLN A 134 4.00 -18.76 8.31
CA GLN A 134 3.57 -20.15 8.08
C GLN A 134 4.71 -21.16 8.16
N THR A 135 5.94 -20.77 7.77
CA THR A 135 7.05 -21.71 7.61
C THR A 135 8.04 -21.69 8.77
N SER A 136 8.10 -20.61 9.56
CA SER A 136 9.03 -20.51 10.69
C SER A 136 8.43 -21.09 11.97
N ASP A 137 9.24 -21.84 12.71
CA ASP A 137 8.91 -22.43 14.01
C ASP A 137 8.80 -21.39 15.14
N ILE A 138 9.21 -20.14 14.89
CA ILE A 138 9.05 -19.03 15.84
C ILE A 138 7.58 -18.62 15.99
N PHE A 139 6.74 -18.92 14.99
CA PHE A 139 5.34 -18.56 14.99
C PHE A 139 4.45 -19.79 15.13
N LYS A 140 3.29 -19.60 15.75
CA LYS A 140 2.27 -20.64 15.79
C LYS A 140 0.88 -20.08 15.57
N ARG A 141 0.00 -20.97 15.14
CA ARG A 141 -1.40 -20.71 14.86
C ARG A 141 -2.24 -20.87 16.14
N PHE A 142 -3.13 -19.91 16.41
CA PHE A 142 -3.93 -19.83 17.65
C PHE A 142 -5.43 -20.14 17.46
N ASP A 143 -5.94 -20.14 16.23
CA ASP A 143 -7.33 -20.47 15.88
C ASP A 143 -7.59 -21.99 15.77
N ASN A 144 -6.61 -22.84 16.07
CA ASN A 144 -6.67 -24.29 15.84
C ASN A 144 -7.14 -25.10 17.07
N VAL A 145 -7.57 -24.47 18.16
CA VAL A 145 -7.82 -25.16 19.44
C VAL A 145 -9.21 -25.80 19.50
N ASP A 146 -10.24 -25.16 18.93
CA ASP A 146 -11.63 -25.63 19.06
C ASP A 146 -12.36 -25.85 17.71
N ASN A 147 -11.87 -25.28 16.60
CA ASN A 147 -12.50 -25.45 15.28
C ASN A 147 -11.49 -25.33 14.12
N PRO A 148 -11.00 -26.44 13.56
CA PRO A 148 -10.01 -26.42 12.46
C PRO A 148 -10.55 -25.84 11.14
N GLU A 149 -11.88 -25.75 10.97
CA GLU A 149 -12.54 -25.11 9.82
C GLU A 149 -12.82 -23.61 10.03
N ALA A 150 -12.63 -23.08 11.24
CA ALA A 150 -12.72 -21.65 11.46
C ALA A 150 -11.60 -20.94 10.66
N HIS A 151 -11.99 -19.91 9.91
CA HIS A 151 -11.09 -19.11 9.06
C HIS A 151 -10.46 -19.88 7.87
N ARG A 152 -11.31 -20.36 6.94
CA ARG A 152 -10.87 -20.92 5.64
C ARG A 152 -9.88 -20.02 4.88
N ARG A 153 -10.01 -18.69 5.01
CA ARG A 153 -9.14 -17.71 4.36
C ARG A 153 -7.88 -17.46 5.18
N LEU A 154 -6.71 -17.56 4.53
CA LEU A 154 -5.40 -17.29 5.15
C LEU A 154 -5.34 -15.93 5.86
N ALA A 155 -5.97 -14.91 5.28
CA ALA A 155 -5.96 -13.55 5.82
C ALA A 155 -6.58 -13.43 7.22
N ASP A 156 -7.48 -14.34 7.56
CA ASP A 156 -8.27 -14.30 8.80
C ASP A 156 -7.70 -15.26 9.87
N ARG A 157 -6.67 -16.05 9.55
CA ARG A 157 -6.02 -16.97 10.48
C ARG A 157 -5.24 -16.22 11.55
N LEU A 158 -5.29 -16.71 12.80
CA LEU A 158 -4.66 -16.06 13.96
C LEU A 158 -3.27 -16.64 14.22
N TYR A 159 -2.27 -15.76 14.28
CA TYR A 159 -0.89 -16.11 14.57
C TYR A 159 -0.34 -15.33 15.77
N GLY A 160 0.64 -15.93 16.43
CA GLY A 160 1.41 -15.32 17.50
C GLY A 160 2.74 -16.04 17.67
N LEU A 161 3.49 -15.69 18.72
CA LEU A 161 4.78 -16.34 19.01
C LEU A 161 4.57 -17.75 19.54
N SER A 162 5.49 -18.66 19.20
CA SER A 162 5.42 -20.08 19.56
C SER A 162 5.56 -20.32 21.06
N ASP A 163 6.25 -19.43 21.78
CA ASP A 163 6.45 -19.44 23.24
C ASP A 163 5.20 -19.02 24.04
N TRP A 164 4.22 -18.36 23.42
CA TRP A 164 3.02 -17.88 24.11
C TRP A 164 2.06 -19.01 24.49
N LYS A 165 1.31 -18.87 25.58
CA LYS A 165 0.27 -19.85 25.95
C LYS A 165 -0.90 -19.83 24.95
N LEU A 166 -1.48 -20.99 24.63
CA LEU A 166 -2.58 -21.12 23.66
C LEU A 166 -3.80 -20.25 23.98
N GLN A 167 -4.08 -20.00 25.26
CA GLN A 167 -5.19 -19.16 25.72
C GLN A 167 -4.82 -17.68 25.90
N LYS A 168 -3.88 -17.16 25.11
CA LYS A 168 -3.51 -15.74 25.20
C LYS A 168 -4.68 -14.86 24.78
N SER A 169 -5.00 -13.86 25.60
CA SER A 169 -6.13 -12.97 25.34
C SER A 169 -5.92 -12.18 24.06
N ARG A 170 -7.01 -12.08 23.28
CA ARG A 170 -7.05 -11.22 22.10
C ARG A 170 -7.36 -9.79 22.53
N ARG A 171 -6.57 -8.85 22.06
CA ARG A 171 -6.77 -7.40 22.27
C ARG A 171 -7.54 -6.80 21.11
N ASP A 172 -8.09 -5.61 21.35
CA ASP A 172 -8.76 -4.85 20.29
C ASP A 172 -7.73 -4.33 19.27
N VAL A 173 -8.15 -4.21 18.00
CA VAL A 173 -7.29 -3.77 16.90
C VAL A 173 -6.78 -2.35 17.11
N GLN A 174 -7.59 -1.46 17.70
CA GLN A 174 -7.19 -0.08 17.98
C GLN A 174 -6.12 -0.03 19.08
N GLU A 175 -6.26 -0.87 20.11
CA GLU A 175 -5.26 -0.98 21.18
C GLU A 175 -3.94 -1.53 20.64
N MET A 176 -4.00 -2.52 19.75
CA MET A 176 -2.82 -3.05 19.08
C MET A 176 -2.13 -2.00 18.21
N ASP A 177 -2.88 -1.23 17.42
CA ASP A 177 -2.32 -0.17 16.55
C ASP A 177 -1.52 0.87 17.33
N VAL A 178 -2.01 1.27 18.52
CA VAL A 178 -1.29 2.18 19.42
C VAL A 178 0.02 1.55 19.91
N ARG A 179 0.00 0.27 20.31
CA ARG A 179 1.21 -0.40 20.83
C ARG A 179 2.27 -0.66 19.77
N VAL A 180 1.87 -0.93 18.52
CA VAL A 180 2.81 -1.08 17.41
C VAL A 180 3.68 0.17 17.25
N LYS A 181 3.17 1.35 17.64
CA LYS A 181 3.93 2.61 17.58
C LYS A 181 5.21 2.61 18.42
N ALA A 182 5.28 1.79 19.47
CA ALA A 182 6.47 1.63 20.30
C ALA A 182 7.60 0.84 19.60
N VAL A 183 7.33 0.16 18.48
CA VAL A 183 8.35 -0.54 17.71
C VAL A 183 9.07 0.46 16.81
N SER A 184 10.40 0.50 16.93
CA SER A 184 11.27 1.31 16.08
C SER A 184 11.18 0.91 14.62
N PHE A 185 11.33 1.91 13.74
CA PHE A 185 11.40 1.67 12.31
C PHE A 185 12.62 0.82 11.98
N GLN A 186 12.47 -0.11 11.03
CA GLN A 186 13.63 -0.82 10.50
C GLN A 186 14.38 0.11 9.54
N SER A 187 15.69 0.23 9.73
CA SER A 187 16.55 0.98 8.82
C SER A 187 16.45 0.43 7.39
N ARG A 188 16.36 1.32 6.40
CA ARG A 188 16.22 0.96 4.99
C ARG A 188 17.60 0.58 4.44
N ASP A 189 17.75 -0.66 3.98
CA ASP A 189 18.86 -1.02 3.11
C ASP A 189 18.46 -0.66 1.67
N THR A 190 19.08 0.42 1.16
CA THR A 190 18.80 1.02 -0.16
C THR A 190 19.75 0.53 -1.25
N ARG A 191 20.40 -0.62 -1.06
CA ARG A 191 21.26 -1.21 -2.09
C ARG A 191 20.45 -1.61 -3.34
N MET A 192 20.91 -1.16 -4.51
CA MET A 192 20.30 -1.48 -5.81
C MET A 192 20.44 -2.97 -6.13
N VAL A 193 19.39 -3.56 -6.70
CA VAL A 193 19.44 -4.91 -7.28
C VAL A 193 18.74 -4.88 -8.65
N GLY A 194 19.41 -5.37 -9.69
CA GLY A 194 18.86 -5.48 -11.05
C GLY A 194 19.24 -4.34 -12.00
N CYS A 195 18.99 -4.55 -13.30
CA CYS A 195 19.27 -3.58 -14.37
C CYS A 195 18.16 -2.53 -14.56
N THR A 196 17.04 -2.62 -13.81
CA THR A 196 15.83 -1.78 -13.99
C THR A 196 15.74 -0.61 -13.02
N GLY A 197 16.69 -0.46 -12.08
CA GLY A 197 16.72 0.70 -11.21
C GLY A 197 15.73 0.69 -10.02
N ASP A 198 14.91 -0.34 -9.85
CA ASP A 198 13.87 -0.36 -8.81
C ASP A 198 14.44 -0.32 -7.38
N ALA A 199 13.94 0.61 -6.55
CA ALA A 199 14.38 0.81 -5.16
C ALA A 199 13.76 -0.22 -4.20
N GLN A 200 14.08 -1.51 -4.39
CA GLN A 200 13.60 -2.61 -3.55
C GLN A 200 14.03 -2.45 -2.08
N ILE A 201 13.14 -2.71 -1.11
CA ILE A 201 13.55 -2.84 0.29
C ILE A 201 14.33 -4.15 0.45
N VAL A 202 15.65 -4.04 0.60
CA VAL A 202 16.53 -5.18 0.86
C VAL A 202 16.44 -5.56 2.34
N ILE A 203 15.42 -6.34 2.70
CA ILE A 203 15.33 -6.95 4.04
C ILE A 203 15.48 -8.45 3.91
N SER A 204 16.41 -9.04 4.65
CA SER A 204 16.60 -10.50 4.67
C SER A 204 15.43 -11.19 5.39
N ASN A 205 15.22 -12.48 5.15
CA ASN A 205 14.19 -13.24 5.87
C ASN A 205 14.40 -13.21 7.39
N PRO A 206 15.62 -13.41 7.93
CA PRO A 206 15.87 -13.32 9.37
C PRO A 206 15.59 -11.93 9.97
N GLU A 207 15.88 -10.85 9.25
CA GLU A 207 15.59 -9.49 9.72
C GLU A 207 14.09 -9.18 9.71
N LEU A 208 13.39 -9.60 8.65
CA LEU A 208 11.94 -9.47 8.57
C LEU A 208 11.27 -10.27 9.68
N GLU A 209 11.77 -11.46 9.99
CA GLU A 209 11.32 -12.28 11.10
C GLU A 209 11.55 -11.62 12.47
N LYS A 210 12.74 -11.04 12.70
CA LYS A 210 13.01 -10.23 13.90
C LYS A 210 12.05 -9.05 14.04
N LEU A 211 11.69 -8.40 12.94
CA LEU A 211 10.70 -7.32 12.95
C LEU A 211 9.30 -7.84 13.30
N ILE A 212 8.86 -8.95 12.71
CA ILE A 212 7.58 -9.59 13.04
C ILE A 212 7.55 -9.94 14.55
N VAL A 213 8.63 -10.48 15.09
CA VAL A 213 8.75 -10.78 16.53
C VAL A 213 8.64 -9.52 17.38
N ARG A 214 9.33 -8.42 17.01
CA ARG A 214 9.22 -7.14 17.74
C ARG A 214 7.78 -6.61 17.73
N VAL A 215 7.10 -6.67 16.59
CA VAL A 215 5.68 -6.28 16.46
C VAL A 215 4.80 -7.13 17.36
N LEU A 216 4.94 -8.46 17.33
CA LEU A 216 4.17 -9.37 18.17
C LEU A 216 4.43 -9.14 19.67
N LYS A 217 5.70 -8.93 20.07
CA LYS A 217 6.05 -8.60 21.47
C LYS A 217 5.43 -7.27 21.92
N ALA A 218 5.39 -6.27 21.04
CA ALA A 218 4.82 -4.97 21.38
C ALA A 218 3.29 -5.01 21.52
N ILE A 219 2.57 -5.69 20.61
CA ILE A 219 1.11 -5.82 20.72
C ILE A 219 0.68 -6.77 21.84
N ASP A 220 1.54 -7.74 22.19
CA ASP A 220 1.31 -8.72 23.24
C ASP A 220 -0.05 -9.46 23.08
N SER A 221 -0.38 -9.85 21.85
CA SER A 221 -1.65 -10.51 21.54
C SER A 221 -1.59 -11.29 20.21
N PRO A 222 -2.27 -12.44 20.07
CA PRO A 222 -2.45 -13.10 18.78
C PRO A 222 -3.25 -12.22 17.82
N VAL A 223 -2.86 -12.21 16.55
CA VAL A 223 -3.39 -11.29 15.54
C VAL A 223 -3.63 -12.01 14.22
N ASP A 224 -4.63 -11.56 13.47
CA ASP A 224 -4.91 -12.11 12.14
C ASP A 224 -3.83 -11.69 11.12
N VAL A 225 -3.60 -12.52 10.11
CA VAL A 225 -2.55 -12.28 9.10
C VAL A 225 -2.72 -10.92 8.40
N ARG A 226 -3.95 -10.47 8.17
CA ARG A 226 -4.22 -9.17 7.54
C ARG A 226 -3.72 -8.02 8.39
N SER A 227 -4.13 -7.97 9.66
CA SER A 227 -3.71 -6.95 10.61
C SER A 227 -2.20 -7.01 10.86
N LEU A 228 -1.62 -8.21 10.97
CA LEU A 228 -0.18 -8.40 11.17
C LEU A 228 0.65 -7.87 10.00
N ARG A 229 0.23 -8.14 8.75
CA ARG A 229 0.87 -7.53 7.57
C ARG A 229 0.85 -6.01 7.67
N SER A 230 -0.30 -5.42 7.98
CA SER A 230 -0.45 -3.96 8.13
C SER A 230 0.48 -3.39 9.20
N PHE A 231 0.56 -4.04 10.37
CA PHE A 231 1.41 -3.60 11.47
C PHE A 231 2.90 -3.66 11.13
N VAL A 232 3.36 -4.78 10.56
CA VAL A 232 4.75 -4.94 10.13
C VAL A 232 5.09 -3.96 9.03
N MET A 233 4.19 -3.78 8.05
CA MET A 233 4.35 -2.81 6.98
C MET A 233 4.43 -1.37 7.49
N SER A 234 3.66 -1.02 8.54
CA SER A 234 3.72 0.30 9.17
C SER A 234 5.06 0.61 9.85
N ARG A 235 5.90 -0.40 10.12
CA ARG A 235 7.23 -0.27 10.75
C ARG A 235 8.36 -0.35 9.74
N LEU A 236 8.03 -0.58 8.48
CA LEU A 236 8.95 -0.52 7.37
C LEU A 236 8.75 0.83 6.66
N PRO A 237 9.81 1.54 6.30
CA PRO A 237 9.70 2.69 5.40
C PRO A 237 9.40 2.19 3.97
N ILE A 238 8.16 1.78 3.69
CA ILE A 238 7.72 1.15 2.42
C ILE A 238 7.42 2.16 1.31
N MET A 239 7.58 3.47 1.53
CA MET A 239 7.34 4.39 0.41
C MET A 239 8.41 4.23 -0.66
N ASP A 240 7.99 3.61 -1.77
CA ASP A 240 8.54 3.80 -3.11
C ASP A 240 8.54 5.30 -3.41
N ILE A 241 9.72 5.85 -3.71
CA ILE A 241 9.89 7.24 -4.14
C ILE A 241 9.77 7.36 -5.69
N HIS A 242 9.32 6.31 -6.39
CA HIS A 242 9.06 6.28 -7.85
C HIS A 242 7.86 5.34 -8.10
N LEU A 243 6.83 5.59 -8.91
CA LEU A 243 6.66 6.35 -10.15
C LEU A 243 5.24 6.95 -10.24
N VAL A 244 5.14 8.23 -10.58
CA VAL A 244 4.05 8.77 -11.41
C VAL A 244 4.68 9.64 -12.49
N PRO A 245 4.68 9.18 -13.75
CA PRO A 245 4.45 10.03 -14.91
C PRO A 245 3.01 9.80 -15.38
N VAL A 246 2.10 10.76 -15.17
CA VAL A 246 1.60 11.74 -16.15
C VAL A 246 1.02 11.11 -17.43
N GLY A 247 -0.29 11.31 -17.59
CA GLY A 247 -1.07 11.36 -18.84
C GLY A 247 -0.45 10.77 -20.11
N SER A 248 -1.00 9.64 -20.54
CA SER A 248 -1.17 9.34 -21.97
C SER A 248 -2.60 9.66 -22.36
N GLY A 249 -2.94 10.95 -22.33
CA GLY A 249 -4.04 11.50 -23.10
C GLY A 249 -3.50 11.82 -24.48
N GLY A 250 -4.04 11.15 -25.50
CA GLY A 250 -3.50 11.10 -26.84
C GLY A 250 -3.36 12.43 -27.55
N ASN A 251 -2.41 12.47 -28.48
CA ASN A 251 -2.67 13.06 -29.78
C ASN A 251 -2.73 11.90 -30.80
N GLU A 252 -3.72 12.01 -31.66
CA GLU A 252 -4.06 11.09 -32.75
C GLU A 252 -2.97 11.08 -33.84
N ASP A 253 -3.10 10.04 -34.68
CA ASP A 253 -2.42 9.77 -35.95
C ASP A 253 -0.97 9.28 -35.87
N ASP A 254 -0.77 7.95 -35.97
CA ASP A 254 -0.10 7.46 -37.19
C ASP A 254 -0.43 5.99 -37.49
N ASP A 255 -0.62 5.77 -38.78
CA ASP A 255 -1.00 4.55 -39.47
C ASP A 255 0.26 3.70 -39.73
N ASP A 256 0.08 2.38 -39.69
CA ASP A 256 0.84 1.37 -40.42
C ASP A 256 2.36 1.13 -40.15
N ARG A 257 2.68 -0.18 -40.05
CA ARG A 257 4.00 -0.86 -40.07
C ARG A 257 4.84 -0.92 -38.79
N MET A 258 5.02 -2.15 -38.29
CA MET A 258 6.20 -2.59 -37.54
C MET A 258 7.41 -2.71 -38.48
N PRO A 259 8.52 -1.99 -38.24
CA PRO A 259 9.83 -2.39 -38.71
C PRO A 259 10.58 -3.06 -37.55
N PHE A 260 10.90 -4.34 -37.71
CA PHE A 260 11.93 -5.00 -36.90
C PHE A 260 13.29 -4.40 -37.29
N GLU A 261 13.73 -3.39 -36.55
CA GLU A 261 15.13 -2.95 -36.50
C GLU A 261 15.64 -3.28 -35.10
N PHE A 262 16.76 -4.01 -34.99
CA PHE A 262 17.42 -4.21 -33.71
C PHE A 262 18.01 -2.86 -33.28
N THR A 263 17.26 -2.09 -32.51
CA THR A 263 17.72 -0.84 -31.91
C THR A 263 18.90 -1.15 -31.00
N ASP A 264 20.05 -0.54 -31.25
CA ASP A 264 21.20 -0.62 -30.36
C ASP A 264 20.79 -0.01 -29.01
N THR A 265 20.62 -0.84 -27.98
CA THR A 265 20.14 -0.42 -26.64
C THR A 265 21.25 0.20 -25.79
N ARG A 266 22.39 0.53 -26.39
CA ARG A 266 23.47 1.26 -25.71
C ARG A 266 23.09 2.73 -25.66
N GLU A 267 23.15 3.31 -24.47
CA GLU A 267 22.95 4.75 -24.29
C GLU A 267 23.87 5.52 -25.21
N THR A 268 23.27 6.41 -26.00
CA THR A 268 24.01 7.36 -26.79
C THR A 268 24.69 8.38 -25.86
N PRO A 269 25.82 8.97 -26.27
CA PRO A 269 26.47 10.03 -25.49
C PRO A 269 25.55 11.23 -25.20
N GLU A 270 24.56 11.47 -26.05
CA GLU A 270 23.54 12.52 -25.87
C GLU A 270 22.52 12.13 -24.79
N GLU A 271 22.07 10.88 -24.75
CA GLU A 271 21.20 10.36 -23.67
C GLU A 271 21.92 10.35 -22.31
N ASP A 272 23.21 10.01 -22.27
CA ASP A 272 24.02 10.11 -21.06
C ASP A 272 24.17 11.56 -20.58
N LEU A 273 24.37 12.50 -21.51
CA LEU A 273 24.45 13.93 -21.18
C LEU A 273 23.11 14.47 -20.67
N LEU A 274 21.99 14.14 -21.33
CA LEU A 274 20.64 14.52 -20.91
C LEU A 274 20.30 13.94 -19.54
N ARG A 275 20.71 12.70 -19.25
CA ARG A 275 20.56 12.10 -17.92
C ARG A 275 21.35 12.87 -16.87
N ASN A 276 22.62 13.21 -17.14
CA ASN A 276 23.46 13.96 -16.20
C ASN A 276 22.91 15.38 -15.94
N GLU A 277 22.35 16.03 -16.96
CA GLU A 277 21.66 17.32 -16.82
C GLU A 277 20.38 17.19 -15.99
N ALA A 278 19.56 16.16 -16.23
CA ALA A 278 18.35 15.89 -15.47
C ALA A 278 18.66 15.55 -14.00
N GLU A 279 19.72 14.77 -13.75
CA GLU A 279 20.26 14.47 -12.42
C GLU A 279 20.75 15.74 -11.69
N THR A 280 21.37 16.67 -12.41
CA THR A 280 21.82 17.95 -11.85
C THR A 280 20.65 18.90 -11.59
N ALA A 281 19.66 18.91 -12.49
CA ALA A 281 18.42 19.66 -12.32
C ALA A 281 17.63 19.16 -11.10
N ALA A 282 17.61 17.84 -10.86
CA ALA A 282 16.98 17.20 -9.71
C ALA A 282 17.50 17.75 -8.37
N ALA A 283 18.81 18.04 -8.27
CA ALA A 283 19.40 18.68 -7.10
C ALA A 283 18.88 20.12 -6.88
N GLY A 284 18.50 20.82 -7.96
CA GLY A 284 17.90 22.16 -7.90
C GLY A 284 16.48 22.20 -7.31
N PHE A 285 15.76 21.06 -7.24
CA PHE A 285 14.43 21.00 -6.63
C PHE A 285 14.46 21.05 -5.11
N VAL A 286 15.60 20.81 -4.48
CA VAL A 286 15.76 20.85 -3.01
C VAL A 286 15.36 22.21 -2.45
N ASP A 287 15.72 23.29 -3.13
CA ASP A 287 15.47 24.65 -2.67
C ASP A 287 13.98 24.97 -2.72
N ASN A 288 13.34 24.60 -3.82
CA ASN A 288 11.91 24.73 -4.00
C ASN A 288 11.13 23.88 -2.98
N PHE A 289 11.61 22.66 -2.71
CA PHE A 289 11.03 21.80 -1.68
C PHE A 289 11.12 22.44 -0.29
N LEU A 290 12.30 22.92 0.11
CA LEU A 290 12.49 23.56 1.42
C LEU A 290 11.68 24.85 1.58
N VAL A 291 11.54 25.64 0.51
CA VAL A 291 10.68 26.84 0.48
C VAL A 291 9.20 26.46 0.62
N THR A 292 8.75 25.43 -0.09
CA THR A 292 7.36 24.95 -0.01
C THR A 292 7.05 24.40 1.38
N LEU A 293 8.02 23.67 1.94
CA LEU A 293 7.96 23.17 3.30
C LEU A 293 7.85 24.35 4.30
N ASN A 294 8.63 25.41 4.16
CA ASN A 294 8.53 26.62 5.01
C ASN A 294 7.16 27.31 4.88
N LYS A 295 6.62 27.41 3.66
CA LYS A 295 5.28 27.93 3.42
C LYS A 295 4.19 27.09 4.11
N SER A 296 4.37 25.76 4.21
CA SER A 296 3.42 24.86 4.87
C SER A 296 3.25 25.11 6.37
N VAL A 297 4.26 25.70 7.03
CA VAL A 297 4.19 26.16 8.43
C VAL A 297 3.92 27.66 8.55
N ARG A 298 3.46 28.28 7.45
CA ARG A 298 3.10 29.70 7.36
C ARG A 298 4.24 30.65 7.78
N GLY A 299 5.50 30.27 7.50
CA GLY A 299 6.66 31.11 7.79
C GLY A 299 7.03 31.23 9.28
N LYS A 300 6.49 30.37 10.15
CA LYS A 300 6.86 30.35 11.58
C LYS A 300 8.21 29.64 11.76
N ALA A 301 9.28 30.41 11.94
CA ALA A 301 10.67 29.92 12.10
C ALA A 301 10.77 28.70 13.04
N LYS A 302 10.39 28.84 14.32
CA LYS A 302 10.44 27.74 15.29
C LYS A 302 9.67 26.47 14.91
N GLN A 303 8.62 26.59 14.09
CA GLN A 303 7.87 25.42 13.60
C GLN A 303 8.55 24.81 12.38
N TYR A 304 9.18 25.63 11.54
CA TYR A 304 10.01 25.21 10.44
C TYR A 304 11.23 24.44 10.95
N ASP A 305 11.94 24.98 11.94
CA ASP A 305 13.13 24.35 12.52
C ASP A 305 12.82 22.96 13.09
N ARG A 306 11.70 22.84 13.82
CA ARG A 306 11.21 21.52 14.30
C ARG A 306 10.88 20.58 13.16
N MET A 307 10.25 21.07 12.10
CA MET A 307 9.90 20.25 10.94
C MET A 307 11.13 19.81 10.14
N ILE A 308 12.16 20.65 10.03
CA ILE A 308 13.46 20.30 9.43
C ILE A 308 14.18 19.24 10.28
N ASN A 309 14.14 19.37 11.60
CA ASN A 309 14.66 18.36 12.51
C ASN A 309 13.89 17.03 12.43
N VAL A 310 12.56 17.06 12.30
CA VAL A 310 11.74 15.87 12.02
C VAL A 310 12.09 15.27 10.66
N LEU A 311 12.30 16.07 9.61
CA LEU A 311 12.74 15.60 8.31
C LEU A 311 14.10 14.89 8.41
N TRP A 312 15.04 15.48 9.14
CA TRP A 312 16.38 14.93 9.36
C TRP A 312 16.35 13.59 10.07
N HIS A 313 15.69 13.53 11.23
CA HIS A 313 15.66 12.31 12.03
C HIS A 313 14.72 11.27 11.42
N CYS A 314 13.53 11.60 10.94
CA CYS A 314 12.62 10.57 10.44
C CYS A 314 12.92 10.06 9.02
N TYR A 315 13.64 10.83 8.19
CA TYR A 315 13.81 10.50 6.77
C TYR A 315 15.27 10.49 6.26
N LEU A 316 16.19 11.27 6.84
CA LEU A 316 17.54 11.46 6.25
C LEU A 316 18.69 10.72 6.99
N ILE A 317 18.50 10.35 8.26
CA ILE A 317 19.47 9.56 9.03
C ILE A 317 18.99 8.11 9.18
N SER A 318 19.91 7.17 9.01
CA SER A 318 19.70 5.73 9.16
C SER A 318 19.59 5.23 10.61
N ASP A 319 19.88 6.08 11.61
CA ASP A 319 19.97 5.76 13.06
C ASP A 319 18.98 6.59 13.89
N SER A 320 17.79 6.78 13.36
CA SER A 320 16.76 7.51 14.07
C SER A 320 15.98 6.59 15.00
N GLY A 321 15.84 7.02 16.24
CA GLY A 321 15.02 6.37 17.25
C GLY A 321 13.54 6.23 16.87
N THR A 322 12.74 5.72 17.80
CA THR A 322 11.27 5.66 17.66
C THR A 322 10.65 7.05 17.46
N GLN A 323 9.44 7.14 16.92
CA GLN A 323 8.71 8.43 16.84
C GLN A 323 8.54 9.08 18.22
N LEU A 324 8.42 8.26 19.27
CA LEU A 324 8.37 8.70 20.66
C LEU A 324 9.72 9.26 21.12
N GLU A 325 10.83 8.59 20.81
CA GLU A 325 12.18 9.09 21.09
C GLU A 325 12.48 10.39 20.33
N VAL A 326 12.02 10.51 19.08
CA VAL A 326 12.10 11.75 18.30
C VAL A 326 11.25 12.85 18.95
N ALA A 327 10.03 12.53 19.38
CA ALA A 327 9.16 13.49 20.07
C ALA A 327 9.79 13.96 21.39
N GLU A 328 10.39 13.05 22.16
CA GLU A 328 11.11 13.32 23.41
C GLU A 328 12.37 14.15 23.17
N MET A 329 13.18 13.80 22.15
CA MET A 329 14.38 14.51 21.74
C MET A 329 14.10 15.98 21.41
N PHE A 330 12.94 16.26 20.82
CA PHE A 330 12.53 17.62 20.45
C PHE A 330 11.59 18.28 21.47
N GLY A 331 11.26 17.62 22.58
CA GLY A 331 10.33 18.13 23.59
C GLY A 331 8.93 18.45 23.05
N VAL A 332 8.46 17.67 22.07
CA VAL A 332 7.16 17.83 21.40
C VAL A 332 6.26 16.61 21.62
N SER A 333 4.97 16.74 21.30
CA SER A 333 4.06 15.61 21.36
C SER A 333 4.21 14.69 20.14
N ASP A 334 3.97 13.39 20.33
CA ASP A 334 3.91 12.38 19.26
C ASP A 334 2.93 12.76 18.13
N SER A 335 1.79 13.35 18.51
CA SER A 335 0.79 13.85 17.56
C SER A 335 1.32 14.96 16.66
N LEU A 336 2.20 15.82 17.18
CA LEU A 336 2.80 16.91 16.42
C LEU A 336 3.86 16.39 15.45
N VAL A 337 4.66 15.41 15.87
CA VAL A 337 5.60 14.72 14.96
C VAL A 337 4.83 14.05 13.83
N SER A 338 3.72 13.38 14.13
CA SER A 338 2.86 12.77 13.09
C SER A 338 2.27 13.80 12.11
N ASP A 339 1.85 14.96 12.60
CA ASP A 339 1.35 16.06 11.74
C ASP A 339 2.46 16.59 10.82
N TYR A 340 3.67 16.83 11.34
CA TYR A 340 4.81 17.24 10.51
C TYR A 340 5.19 16.19 9.48
N ARG A 341 5.19 14.91 9.85
CA ARG A 341 5.43 13.80 8.91
C ARG A 341 4.43 13.79 7.77
N LYS A 342 3.13 13.90 8.06
CA LYS A 342 2.09 13.94 7.01
C LYS A 342 2.30 15.12 6.05
N ARG A 343 2.72 16.28 6.56
CA ARG A 343 3.00 17.45 5.72
C ARG A 343 4.25 17.24 4.87
N ILE A 344 5.32 16.70 5.44
CA ILE A 344 6.54 16.35 4.71
C ILE A 344 6.19 15.35 3.60
N GLU A 345 5.44 14.29 3.92
CA GLU A 345 5.00 13.27 2.96
C GLU A 345 4.15 13.88 1.84
N ALA A 346 3.21 14.77 2.16
CA ALA A 346 2.40 15.46 1.14
C ALA A 346 3.25 16.34 0.20
N ASN A 347 4.32 16.96 0.70
CA ASN A 347 5.24 17.76 -0.14
C ASN A 347 6.17 16.87 -0.97
N LEU A 348 6.64 15.75 -0.41
CA LEU A 348 7.45 14.78 -1.15
C LEU A 348 6.65 14.13 -2.29
N GLN A 349 5.35 13.89 -2.09
CA GLN A 349 4.45 13.35 -3.11
C GLN A 349 4.21 14.29 -4.29
N GLN A 350 4.48 15.59 -4.13
CA GLN A 350 4.38 16.57 -5.22
C GLN A 350 5.62 16.59 -6.11
N LEU A 351 6.71 15.93 -5.70
CA LEU A 351 7.92 15.83 -6.51
C LEU A 351 7.73 14.73 -7.55
N SER A 352 7.95 15.07 -8.82
CA SER A 352 7.96 14.14 -9.93
C SER A 352 9.39 14.03 -10.47
N PHE A 353 9.97 12.84 -10.37
CA PHE A 353 11.26 12.50 -10.97
C PHE A 353 11.05 11.41 -12.01
N ASN A 354 11.69 11.56 -13.17
CA ASN A 354 11.58 10.64 -14.28
C ASN A 354 12.47 9.40 -14.08
N GLY A 355 13.50 9.52 -13.23
CA GLY A 355 14.47 8.44 -12.97
C GLY A 355 14.90 8.32 -11.50
N VAL A 356 15.42 7.15 -11.16
CA VAL A 356 15.86 6.82 -9.78
C VAL A 356 17.12 7.59 -9.37
N ASN A 357 17.99 7.89 -10.34
CA ASN A 357 19.17 8.69 -10.08
C ASN A 357 18.81 10.15 -9.74
N GLU A 358 17.79 10.71 -10.37
CA GLU A 358 17.31 12.08 -10.09
C GLU A 358 16.87 12.21 -8.62
N ALA A 359 16.02 11.31 -8.12
CA ALA A 359 15.61 11.35 -6.71
C ALA A 359 16.78 11.08 -5.75
N ARG A 360 17.77 10.29 -6.14
CA ARG A 360 18.96 10.06 -5.33
C ARG A 360 19.85 11.32 -5.26
N GLN A 361 20.00 12.04 -6.36
CA GLN A 361 20.71 13.33 -6.35
C GLN A 361 19.92 14.36 -5.52
N PHE A 362 18.59 14.37 -5.63
CA PHE A 362 17.74 15.17 -4.76
C PHE A 362 17.92 14.79 -3.28
N GLU A 363 17.85 13.51 -2.91
CA GLU A 363 18.02 13.04 -1.53
C GLU A 363 19.41 13.41 -0.99
N LYS A 364 20.46 13.20 -1.80
CA LYS A 364 21.84 13.54 -1.43
C LYS A 364 22.01 15.05 -1.22
N ALA A 365 21.47 15.86 -2.11
CA ALA A 365 21.49 17.31 -2.00
C ALA A 365 20.63 17.82 -0.82
N LEU A 366 19.45 17.24 -0.61
CA LEU A 366 18.58 17.54 0.52
C LEU A 366 19.25 17.19 1.85
N LYS A 367 19.91 16.03 1.92
CA LYS A 367 20.68 15.60 3.10
C LYS A 367 21.83 16.55 3.41
N HIS A 368 22.54 17.04 2.40
CA HIS A 368 23.60 18.03 2.59
C HIS A 368 23.02 19.35 3.11
N LYS A 369 22.00 19.89 2.42
CA LYS A 369 21.41 21.19 2.75
C LYS A 369 20.69 21.22 4.10
N VAL A 370 19.98 20.15 4.45
CA VAL A 370 19.31 20.01 5.76
C VAL A 370 20.34 19.84 6.88
N ARG A 371 21.44 19.12 6.62
CA ARG A 371 22.54 19.05 7.58
C ARG A 371 23.08 20.44 7.87
N ASP A 372 23.42 21.21 6.84
CA ASP A 372 23.98 22.55 6.99
C ASP A 372 23.05 23.46 7.82
N LEU A 373 21.75 23.46 7.50
CA LEU A 373 20.70 24.16 8.27
C LEU A 373 20.72 23.80 9.76
N ILE A 374 20.83 22.53 10.11
CA ILE A 374 20.82 22.06 11.51
C ILE A 374 22.15 22.37 12.21
N THR A 375 23.28 22.35 11.49
CA THR A 375 24.59 22.73 12.07
C THR A 375 24.69 24.23 12.34
N MET A 376 24.18 25.08 11.44
CA MET A 376 24.15 26.53 11.65
C MET A 376 23.29 26.93 12.85
N GLU A 377 22.14 26.25 13.05
CA GLU A 377 21.28 26.48 14.21
C GLU A 377 21.98 26.14 15.55
N LYS A 378 22.86 25.13 15.56
CA LYS A 378 23.66 24.79 16.76
C LYS A 378 24.73 25.83 17.09
N GLU A 379 25.28 26.51 16.09
CA GLU A 379 26.27 27.57 16.28
C GLU A 379 25.62 28.88 16.75
N GLU A 380 24.42 29.22 16.27
CA GLU A 380 23.67 30.42 16.72
C GLU A 380 23.12 30.33 18.15
N VAL A 381 22.87 29.12 18.67
CA VAL A 381 22.40 28.91 20.06
C VAL A 381 23.56 28.84 21.06
N ALA A 382 24.80 28.64 20.60
CA ALA A 382 25.99 28.55 21.43
C ALA A 382 26.77 29.87 21.57
N ALA A 383 26.40 30.90 20.80
CA ALA A 383 26.90 32.27 20.90
C ALA A 383 25.94 33.14 21.74
#